data_AF-A0AAQ0IQG1-F1
#
_entry.id   AF-A0AAQ0IQG1-F1
#
_cell.length_a   1.000
_cell.length_b   1.000
_cell.length_c   1.000
_cell.angle_alpha   90.00
_cell.angle_beta   90.00
_cell.angle_gamma   90.00
#
_symmetry.space_group_name_H-M   'P 1'
#
loop_
_entity.id
_entity.type
_entity.pdbx_description
1 polymer ?
#
loop_
_entity_poly.entity_id
_entity_poly.type
_entity_poly.pdbx_seq_one_letter_code
_entity_poly.pdbx_strand_id
1 'polypeptide(L)' 'MNQKLTCKKCGKETEVQLRHDSKTDWQVFNCQLCGALHVEESYFKAPGAPAQFRFRLADES' A
#
# COMPACT_ATOMS: atom_id res chain seq x y z
N MET A 1 11.53 -2.32 -9.30
CA MET A 1 10.47 -2.15 -10.33
C MET A 1 9.55 -1.05 -9.84
N ASN A 2 9.26 -0.05 -10.69
CA ASN A 2 8.31 0.99 -10.33
C ASN A 2 6.90 0.50 -10.64
N GLN A 3 5.94 0.76 -9.76
CA GLN A 3 4.53 0.45 -9.96
C GLN A 3 3.71 1.74 -10.01
N LYS A 4 2.68 1.76 -10.83
CA LYS A 4 1.69 2.84 -10.83
C LYS A 4 0.59 2.49 -9.84
N LEU A 5 0.47 3.29 -8.79
CA LEU A 5 -0.53 3.08 -7.74
C LEU A 5 -1.31 4.38 -7.50
N THR A 6 -2.60 4.23 -7.22
CA THR A 6 -3.46 5.37 -6.83
C THR A 6 -3.30 5.65 -5.35
N CYS A 7 -2.87 6.86 -5.00
CA CYS A 7 -2.79 7.29 -3.62
C CYS A 7 -4.20 7.42 -3.02
N LYS A 8 -4.46 6.69 -1.93
CA LYS A 8 -5.74 6.79 -1.20
C LYS A 8 -5.96 8.15 -0.49
N LYS A 9 -4.90 8.93 -0.23
CA LYS A 9 -5.00 10.25 0.41
C LYS A 9 -5.40 11.35 -0.57
N CYS A 10 -4.69 11.46 -1.70
CA CYS A 10 -4.91 12.53 -2.68
C CYS A 10 -5.68 12.09 -3.94
N GLY A 11 -5.98 10.80 -4.10
CA GLY A 11 -6.75 10.25 -5.22
C GLY A 11 -6.02 10.24 -6.57
N LYS A 12 -4.76 10.70 -6.63
CA LYS A 12 -3.98 10.75 -7.86
C LYS A 12 -3.17 9.47 -8.07
N GLU A 13 -3.04 9.07 -9.33
CA GLU A 13 -2.09 8.03 -9.74
C GLU A 13 -0.66 8.58 -9.66
N THR A 14 0.24 7.77 -9.13
CA THR A 14 1.65 8.10 -9.02
C THR A 14 2.49 6.86 -9.25
N GLU A 15 3.64 7.04 -9.90
CA GLU A 15 4.64 5.99 -10.00
C GLU A 15 5.44 5.93 -8.70
N VAL A 16 5.46 4.76 -8.08
CA VAL A 16 6.05 4.52 -6.76
C VAL A 16 6.99 3.33 -6.80
N GLN A 17 7.99 3.37 -5.94
CA GLN A 17 8.84 2.22 -5.65
C GLN A 17 8.35 1.55 -4.37
N LEU A 18 7.92 0.29 -4.50
CA LEU A 18 7.62 -0.54 -3.35
C LEU A 18 8.93 -0.82 -2.60
N ARG A 19 8.90 -0.57 -1.31
CA ARG A 19 9.97 -0.88 -0.35
C ARG A 19 9.47 -2.00 0.55
N HIS A 20 10.36 -2.91 0.94
CA HIS A 20 10.01 -3.94 1.89
C HIS A 20 10.25 -3.40 3.31
N ASP A 21 9.23 -3.40 4.16
CA ASP A 21 9.39 -3.09 5.58
C ASP A 21 9.77 -4.35 6.35
N SER A 22 11.00 -4.39 6.88
CA SER A 22 11.51 -5.56 7.59
C SER A 22 10.90 -5.78 8.97
N LYS A 23 10.12 -4.83 9.51
CA LYS A 23 9.45 -5.02 10.81
C LYS A 23 8.14 -5.76 10.67
N THR A 24 7.38 -5.48 9.61
CA THR A 24 6.08 -6.12 9.36
C THR A 24 6.12 -7.20 8.30
N ASP A 25 7.23 -7.34 7.56
CA ASP A 25 7.35 -8.21 6.38
C ASP A 25 6.37 -7.81 5.25
N TRP A 26 6.02 -6.52 5.20
CA TRP A 26 5.00 -6.00 4.27
C TRP A 26 5.63 -5.03 3.27
N GLN A 27 5.03 -4.90 2.09
CA GLN A 27 5.42 -3.88 1.14
C GLN A 27 4.87 -2.51 1.53
N VAL A 28 5.68 -1.46 1.43
CA VAL A 28 5.29 -0.08 1.71
C VAL A 28 5.70 0.83 0.56
N PHE A 29 4.94 1.90 0.35
CA PHE A 29 5.32 2.93 -0.62
C PHE A 29 4.92 4.31 -0.14
N ASN A 30 5.60 5.34 -0.67
CA ASN A 30 5.22 6.72 -0.41
C ASN A 30 4.74 7.39 -1.68
N CYS A 31 3.59 8.05 -1.59
CA CYS A 31 3.06 8.85 -2.68
C CYS A 31 4.01 10.03 -2.97
N GLN A 32 4.55 10.11 -4.18
CA GLN A 32 5.47 11.19 -4.57
C GLN A 32 4.79 12.57 -4.67
N LEU A 33 3.44 12.60 -4.72
CA LEU A 33 2.66 13.83 -4.88
C LEU A 33 2.31 14.50 -3.55
N CYS A 34 2.02 13.71 -2.51
CA CYS A 34 1.56 14.23 -1.21
C CYS A 34 2.37 13.72 -0.01
N GLY A 35 3.35 12.84 -0.23
CA GLY A 35 4.18 12.26 0.83
C GLY A 35 3.52 11.17 1.67
N ALA A 36 2.24 10.86 1.45
CA ALA A 36 1.51 9.85 2.22
C ALA A 36 2.19 8.48 2.16
N LEU A 37 2.31 7.82 3.32
CA LEU A 37 2.80 6.45 3.44
C LEU A 37 1.64 5.47 3.28
N HIS A 38 1.84 4.48 2.42
CA HIS A 38 0.95 3.36 2.20
C HIS A 38 1.63 2.08 2.59
N VAL A 39 0.88 1.22 3.28
CA VAL A 39 1.36 -0.08 3.77
C VAL A 39 0.47 -1.15 3.17
N GLU A 40 1.10 -2.23 2.70
CA GLU A 40 0.41 -3.43 2.26
C GLU A 40 -0.29 -4.08 3.45
N GLU A 41 -1.51 -4.52 3.20
CA GLU A 41 -2.36 -5.21 4.14
C GLU A 41 -2.93 -6.44 3.43
N SER A 42 -2.78 -7.59 4.07
CA SER A 42 -3.44 -8.82 3.65
C SER A 42 -4.86 -8.83 4.21
N TYR A 43 -5.85 -9.07 3.36
CA TYR A 43 -7.23 -9.25 3.79
C TYR A 43 -7.86 -10.49 3.17
N PHE A 44 -8.73 -11.14 3.95
CA PHE A 44 -9.54 -12.26 3.52
C PHE A 44 -10.94 -11.76 3.20
N LYS A 45 -11.39 -11.89 1.94
CA LYS A 45 -12.77 -11.51 1.58
C LYS A 45 -13.81 -12.41 2.24
N ALA A 46 -13.47 -13.67 2.50
CA ALA A 46 -14.34 -14.67 3.08
C ALA A 46 -13.49 -15.77 3.76
N PRO A 47 -14.03 -16.48 4.77
CA PRO A 47 -13.38 -17.66 5.32
C PRO A 47 -13.18 -18.71 4.21
N GLY A 48 -11.93 -19.04 3.92
CA GLY A 48 -11.54 -19.98 2.86
C GLY A 48 -11.19 -19.36 1.50
N ALA A 49 -11.31 -18.04 1.33
CA ALA A 49 -10.88 -17.36 0.10
C ALA A 49 -9.36 -17.12 0.08
N PRO A 50 -8.73 -17.04 -1.11
CA PRO A 50 -7.33 -16.65 -1.21
C PRO A 50 -7.11 -15.26 -0.63
N ALA A 51 -5.99 -15.10 0.09
CA ALA A 51 -5.58 -13.81 0.62
C ALA A 51 -5.41 -12.80 -0.52
N GLN A 52 -6.02 -11.63 -0.38
CA GLN A 52 -5.79 -10.50 -1.27
C GLN A 52 -4.91 -9.48 -0.57
N PHE A 53 -4.11 -8.79 -1.37
CA PHE A 53 -3.24 -7.71 -0.90
C PHE A 53 -3.81 -6.38 -1.36
N ARG A 54 -3.87 -5.42 -0.46
CA ARG A 54 -4.23 -4.04 -0.77
C ARG A 54 -3.37 -3.09 0.02
N PHE A 55 -3.11 -1.92 -0.54
CA PHE A 55 -2.44 -0.84 0.18
C PHE A 55 -3.46 0.05 0.91
N ARG A 56 -3.24 0.22 2.22
CA ARG A 56 -3.95 1.16 3.09
C ARG A 56 -3.05 2.34 3.48
N LEU A 57 -3.64 3.44 3.95
CA LEU A 57 -2.87 4.56 4.50
C LEU A 57 -2.30 4.17 5.87
N ALA A 58 -1.03 4.49 6.10
CA ALA A 58 -0.39 4.28 7.40
C ALA A 58 -0.92 5.27 8.48
N ASP A 59 -1.37 6.45 8.02
CA ASP A 59 -1.71 7.64 8.80
C ASP A 59 -3.13 7.60 9.40
N GLU A 60 -3.88 6.50 9.24
CA GLU A 60 -5.18 6.31 9.90
C GLU A 60 -5.01 5.70 11.30
N SER A 61 -4.36 6.44 12.21
CA SER A 61 -4.35 6.16 13.66
C SER A 61 -5.16 7.20 14.42
#